data_AF-A0AAV8XCZ4-F1
#
_entry.id   AF-A0AAV8XCZ4-F1
#
_cell.length_a   1.000
_cell.length_b   1.000
_cell.length_c   1.000
_cell.angle_alpha   90.00
_cell.angle_beta   90.00
_cell.angle_gamma   90.00
#
_symmetry.space_group_name_H-M   'P 1'
#
loop_
_entity.id
_entity.type
_entity.pdbx_description
1 polymer ?
#
loop_
_entity_poly.entity_id
_entity_poly.type
_entity_poly.pdbx_seq_one_letter_code
_entity_poly.pdbx_strand_id
1 'polypeptide(L)'
;LDDTPPLHWPVGRVIEVVSGRDGVVRVVVVKTNKAIGLSQRAVGLQLDMTRAAVRRVYQRYEETGSFHRRPGIGRKRSTTARDDRFIVSTTLRNRHLNAVQVQQQLREVRRVVISQWTVRRRLQESNLTPKTPAIGPRLTPHLIVKHASVLHGIT
;
A
#
# COMPACT_ATOMS: atom_id res chain seq x y z
N LEU A 1 2.19 17.04 -11.24
CA LEU A 1 0.79 16.58 -11.24
C LEU A 1 0.02 17.66 -10.50
N ASP A 2 -0.84 18.38 -11.23
CA ASP A 2 -1.38 19.66 -10.79
C ASP A 2 -2.51 19.45 -9.78
N ASP A 3 -2.30 19.91 -8.55
CA ASP A 3 -3.20 19.70 -7.39
C ASP A 3 -3.86 21.04 -6.98
N THR A 4 -4.00 21.98 -7.94
CA THR A 4 -4.49 23.36 -7.73
C THR A 4 -5.78 23.65 -8.50
N PRO A 5 -6.85 24.19 -7.87
CA PRO A 5 -8.01 24.70 -8.59
C PRO A 5 -7.69 26.06 -9.29
N PRO A 6 -8.21 26.33 -10.51
CA PRO A 6 -7.81 27.50 -11.31
C PRO A 6 -8.33 28.87 -10.82
N LEU A 7 -7.51 29.89 -11.03
CA LEU A 7 -7.48 31.21 -10.35
C LEU A 7 -8.70 32.15 -10.49
N HIS A 8 -9.65 31.93 -11.40
CA HIS A 8 -10.73 32.90 -11.69
C HIS A 8 -11.99 32.66 -10.84
N TRP A 9 -11.82 32.53 -9.53
CA TRP A 9 -12.86 32.08 -8.61
C TRP A 9 -13.40 33.22 -7.70
N PRO A 10 -14.17 34.21 -8.23
CA PRO A 10 -15.30 34.74 -7.48
C PRO A 10 -16.46 33.75 -7.55
N VAL A 11 -16.16 32.47 -7.85
CA VAL A 11 -17.14 31.42 -8.02
C VAL A 11 -18.02 31.72 -9.35
N GLY A 12 -18.93 30.88 -9.91
CA GLY A 12 -20.00 31.14 -10.95
C GLY A 12 -20.68 29.99 -11.81
N ARG A 13 -21.73 29.28 -11.31
CA ARG A 13 -22.50 28.08 -11.84
C ARG A 13 -21.88 26.65 -11.72
N VAL A 14 -22.65 25.58 -11.49
CA VAL A 14 -22.16 24.16 -11.60
C VAL A 14 -21.96 23.84 -13.08
N ILE A 15 -20.79 23.31 -13.44
CA ILE A 15 -20.38 23.15 -14.85
C ILE A 15 -20.27 21.68 -15.24
N GLU A 16 -19.76 20.83 -14.33
CA GLU A 16 -19.51 19.43 -14.63
C GLU A 16 -19.76 18.53 -13.40
N VAL A 17 -20.36 17.38 -13.67
CA VAL A 17 -20.74 16.36 -12.68
C VAL A 17 -20.08 15.05 -13.09
N VAL A 18 -19.00 14.69 -12.41
CA VAL A 18 -18.26 13.46 -12.72
C VAL A 18 -18.78 12.32 -11.85
N SER A 19 -19.65 11.50 -12.44
CA SER A 19 -20.02 10.19 -11.92
C SER A 19 -18.87 9.21 -12.07
N GLY A 20 -18.66 8.36 -11.05
CA GLY A 20 -17.82 7.18 -11.22
C GLY A 20 -18.54 6.08 -11.98
N ARG A 21 -17.81 4.99 -12.25
CA ARG A 21 -18.27 3.84 -13.06
C ARG A 21 -19.48 3.06 -12.49
N ASP A 22 -19.92 3.44 -11.28
CA ASP A 22 -21.06 2.93 -10.52
C ASP A 22 -22.21 3.96 -10.41
N GLY A 23 -22.18 5.04 -11.20
CA GLY A 23 -23.16 6.13 -11.17
C GLY A 23 -22.99 7.13 -10.03
N VAL A 24 -22.13 6.85 -9.04
CA VAL A 24 -21.97 7.72 -7.86
C VAL A 24 -21.11 8.94 -8.20
N VAL A 25 -21.71 10.12 -8.11
CA VAL A 25 -21.02 11.42 -8.23
C VAL A 25 -20.02 11.59 -7.10
N ARG A 26 -18.73 11.74 -7.45
CA ARG A 26 -17.63 11.84 -6.47
C ARG A 26 -17.02 13.22 -6.37
N VAL A 27 -17.12 14.00 -7.44
CA VAL A 27 -16.64 15.38 -7.54
C VAL A 27 -17.70 16.17 -8.29
N VAL A 28 -18.04 17.33 -7.78
CA VAL A 28 -18.86 18.32 -8.48
C VAL A 28 -18.10 19.62 -8.48
N VAL A 29 -17.84 20.17 -9.66
CA VAL A 29 -17.10 21.42 -9.80
C VAL A 29 -18.09 22.56 -9.70
N VAL A 30 -18.20 23.12 -8.49
CA VAL A 30 -19.10 24.23 -8.17
C VAL A 30 -18.47 25.56 -8.50
N LYS A 31 -19.35 26.47 -8.87
CA LYS A 31 -19.03 27.87 -9.00
C LYS A 31 -20.28 28.71 -8.52
N THR A 32 -20.10 29.81 -7.76
CA THR A 32 -21.07 30.93 -7.39
C THR A 32 -20.60 32.46 -7.44
N ASN A 33 -20.88 33.22 -8.52
CA ASN A 33 -20.19 34.45 -9.04
C ASN A 33 -20.11 35.77 -8.19
N LYS A 34 -19.73 35.79 -6.90
CA LYS A 34 -19.54 37.03 -6.10
C LYS A 34 -18.40 36.96 -5.08
N ALA A 35 -17.85 38.14 -4.73
CA ALA A 35 -16.87 38.38 -3.66
C ALA A 35 -17.43 38.20 -2.22
N ILE A 36 -18.44 37.35 -2.05
CA ILE A 36 -19.09 37.02 -0.78
C ILE A 36 -19.05 35.50 -0.68
N GLY A 37 -18.24 34.98 0.26
CA GLY A 37 -18.12 33.55 0.48
C GLY A 37 -19.48 32.92 0.82
N LEU A 38 -19.85 31.84 0.12
CA LEU A 38 -21.09 31.16 0.41
C LEU A 38 -21.04 30.39 1.73
N SER A 39 -22.16 30.40 2.44
CA SER A 39 -22.37 29.50 3.56
C SER A 39 -22.34 28.04 3.08
N GLN A 40 -21.84 27.14 3.94
CA GLN A 40 -21.83 25.69 3.68
C GLN A 40 -23.23 25.11 3.40
N ARG A 41 -24.30 25.82 3.79
CA ARG A 41 -25.69 25.46 3.48
C ARG A 41 -26.07 25.80 2.04
N ALA A 42 -25.67 26.98 1.54
CA ALA A 42 -25.91 27.36 0.15
C ALA A 42 -25.14 26.44 -0.82
N VAL A 43 -23.88 26.12 -0.50
CA VAL A 43 -23.08 25.12 -1.24
C VAL A 43 -23.76 23.75 -1.22
N GLY A 44 -24.30 23.32 -0.06
CA GLY A 44 -25.03 22.07 0.05
C GLY A 44 -26.28 22.01 -0.83
N LEU A 45 -27.11 23.06 -0.81
CA LEU A 45 -28.31 23.16 -1.64
C LEU A 45 -28.01 23.13 -3.14
N GLN A 46 -26.93 23.77 -3.59
CA GLN A 46 -26.52 23.76 -4.99
C GLN A 46 -25.95 22.41 -5.45
N LEU A 47 -25.49 21.58 -4.51
CA LEU A 47 -24.85 20.29 -4.75
C LEU A 47 -25.74 19.06 -4.51
N ASP A 48 -26.97 19.27 -4.07
CA ASP A 48 -27.80 18.24 -3.44
C ASP A 48 -27.05 17.45 -2.35
N MET A 49 -26.28 18.17 -1.54
CA MET A 49 -25.47 17.63 -0.46
C MET A 49 -25.88 18.19 0.89
N THR A 50 -25.93 17.33 1.91
CA THR A 50 -26.07 17.79 3.29
C THR A 50 -24.93 18.75 3.66
N ARG A 51 -25.22 19.83 4.41
CA ARG A 51 -24.21 20.75 4.95
C ARG A 51 -23.08 20.03 5.69
N ALA A 52 -23.38 18.88 6.30
CA ALA A 52 -22.38 18.02 6.95
C ALA A 52 -21.40 17.37 5.96
N ALA A 53 -21.85 16.97 4.76
CA ALA A 53 -20.95 16.48 3.70
C ALA A 53 -20.00 17.60 3.23
N VAL A 54 -20.53 18.79 2.93
CA VAL A 54 -19.74 19.98 2.57
C VAL A 54 -18.68 20.28 3.64
N ARG A 55 -19.07 20.33 4.93
CA ARG A 55 -18.13 20.52 6.04
C ARG A 55 -17.03 19.45 6.08
N ARG A 56 -17.36 18.16 5.89
CA ARG A 56 -16.38 17.06 5.92
C ARG A 56 -15.40 17.11 4.75
N VAL A 57 -15.82 17.57 3.58
CA VAL A 57 -14.95 17.75 2.41
C VAL A 57 -14.00 18.93 2.65
N TYR A 58 -14.54 20.08 3.06
CA TYR A 58 -13.75 21.27 3.38
C TYR A 58 -12.72 20.98 4.49
N GLN A 59 -13.15 20.40 5.62
CA GLN A 59 -12.26 20.03 6.72
C GLN A 59 -11.20 19.00 6.30
N ARG A 60 -11.49 18.08 5.36
CA ARG A 60 -10.45 17.19 4.82
C ARG A 60 -9.40 18.00 4.05
N TYR A 61 -9.82 18.91 3.19
CA TYR A 61 -8.91 19.73 2.41
C TYR A 61 -8.00 20.59 3.30
N GLU A 62 -8.55 21.23 4.33
CA GLU A 62 -7.77 21.96 5.37
C GLU A 62 -6.74 21.06 6.08
N GLU A 63 -7.09 19.80 6.37
CA GLU A 63 -6.20 18.85 7.06
C GLU A 63 -5.13 18.21 6.14
N THR A 64 -5.40 18.02 4.84
CA THR A 64 -4.53 17.24 3.93
C THR A 64 -4.02 17.96 2.69
N GLY A 65 -4.43 19.21 2.44
CA GLY A 65 -4.04 19.99 1.25
C GLY A 65 -4.46 19.39 -0.10
N SER A 66 -5.31 18.36 -0.09
CA SER A 66 -5.67 17.56 -1.26
C SER A 66 -7.07 16.95 -1.09
N PHE A 67 -7.76 16.75 -2.21
CA PHE A 67 -9.11 16.18 -2.26
C PHE A 67 -9.13 14.65 -2.16
N HIS A 68 -7.96 14.01 -2.25
CA HIS A 68 -7.81 12.56 -2.13
C HIS A 68 -8.37 12.00 -0.81
N ARG A 69 -8.74 10.72 -0.81
CA ARG A 69 -9.16 10.04 0.42
C ARG A 69 -7.97 9.99 1.38
N ARG A 70 -8.19 10.38 2.65
CA ARG A 70 -7.18 10.25 3.71
C ARG A 70 -6.59 8.83 3.69
N PRO A 71 -5.26 8.67 3.79
CA PRO A 71 -4.64 7.34 3.85
C PRO A 71 -5.22 6.57 5.02
N GLY A 72 -5.81 5.40 4.74
CA GLY A 72 -6.40 4.56 5.77
C GLY A 72 -5.30 3.87 6.58
N ILE A 73 -5.41 3.90 7.91
CA ILE A 73 -4.52 3.17 8.84
C ILE A 73 -4.56 1.64 8.59
N GLY A 74 -5.62 1.14 7.94
CA GLY A 74 -5.81 -0.26 7.63
C GLY A 74 -6.23 -1.10 8.85
N ARG A 75 -6.30 -2.41 8.67
CA ARG A 75 -6.58 -3.35 9.77
C ARG A 75 -5.32 -3.54 10.62
N LYS A 76 -5.44 -3.39 11.94
CA LYS A 76 -4.36 -3.72 12.88
C LYS A 76 -3.87 -5.16 12.66
N ARG A 77 -2.55 -5.36 12.68
CA ARG A 77 -1.91 -6.67 12.55
C ARG A 77 -2.23 -7.55 13.77
N SER A 78 -2.29 -8.86 13.57
CA SER A 78 -2.45 -9.85 14.64
C SER A 78 -1.16 -10.15 15.40
N THR A 79 0.00 -9.80 14.83
CA THR A 79 1.32 -9.93 15.45
C THR A 79 1.87 -8.57 15.85
N THR A 80 2.67 -8.53 16.92
CA THR A 80 3.44 -7.35 17.32
C THR A 80 4.87 -7.38 16.77
N ALA A 81 5.58 -6.25 16.82
CA ALA A 81 7.01 -6.21 16.47
C ALA A 81 7.91 -7.06 17.39
N ARG A 82 7.42 -7.53 18.55
CA ARG A 82 8.11 -8.55 19.33
C ARG A 82 7.91 -9.92 18.70
N ASP A 83 6.72 -10.23 18.20
CA ASP A 83 6.35 -11.57 17.69
C ASP A 83 6.95 -11.81 16.31
N ASP A 84 6.97 -10.78 15.46
CA ASP A 84 7.68 -10.78 14.19
C ASP A 84 9.17 -11.07 14.40
N ARG A 85 9.81 -10.49 15.44
CA ARG A 85 11.19 -10.83 15.85
C ARG A 85 11.34 -12.26 16.38
N PHE A 86 10.37 -12.79 17.11
CA PHE A 86 10.39 -14.18 17.55
C PHE A 86 10.39 -15.12 16.34
N ILE A 87 9.44 -14.95 15.42
CA ILE A 87 9.33 -15.71 14.17
C ILE A 87 10.68 -15.72 13.43
N VAL A 88 11.25 -14.54 13.17
CA VAL A 88 12.53 -14.40 12.46
C VAL A 88 13.68 -15.11 13.20
N SER A 89 13.85 -14.84 14.50
CA SER A 89 14.95 -15.42 15.28
C SER A 89 14.86 -16.94 15.41
N THR A 90 13.66 -17.49 15.57
CA THR A 90 13.38 -18.92 15.68
C THR A 90 13.68 -19.64 14.36
N THR A 91 13.26 -19.08 13.22
CA THR A 91 13.56 -19.62 11.89
C THR A 91 15.05 -19.50 11.54
N LEU A 92 15.74 -18.43 11.94
CA LEU A 92 17.17 -18.26 11.68
C LEU A 92 18.04 -19.24 12.50
N ARG A 93 17.68 -19.49 13.77
CA ARG A 93 18.35 -20.48 14.62
C ARG A 93 18.11 -21.90 14.15
N ASN A 94 16.87 -22.21 13.75
CA ASN A 94 16.45 -23.56 13.36
C ASN A 94 15.97 -23.56 11.90
N ARG A 95 16.92 -23.48 10.96
CA ARG A 95 16.66 -23.28 9.52
C ARG A 95 15.77 -24.35 8.87
N HIS A 96 15.63 -25.53 9.48
CA HIS A 96 14.81 -26.63 9.01
C HIS A 96 13.33 -26.55 9.46
N LEU A 97 12.97 -25.64 10.39
CA LEU A 97 11.59 -25.54 10.85
C LEU A 97 10.66 -25.00 9.76
N ASN A 98 9.53 -25.69 9.59
CA ASN A 98 8.45 -25.25 8.71
C ASN A 98 7.56 -24.19 9.38
N ALA A 99 6.75 -23.49 8.58
CA ALA A 99 5.91 -22.39 9.06
C ALA A 99 4.83 -22.82 10.09
N VAL A 100 4.41 -24.09 10.09
CA VAL A 100 3.44 -24.63 11.06
C VAL A 100 4.12 -24.88 12.41
N GLN A 101 5.34 -25.41 12.42
CA GLN A 101 6.14 -25.57 13.64
C GLN A 101 6.45 -24.22 14.29
N VAL A 102 6.85 -23.21 13.51
CA VAL A 102 7.10 -21.84 14.02
C VAL A 102 5.81 -21.19 14.54
N GLN A 103 4.68 -21.42 13.88
CA GLN A 103 3.35 -20.98 14.35
C GLN A 103 3.01 -21.62 15.71
N GLN A 104 3.20 -22.93 15.85
CA GLN A 104 2.90 -23.66 17.08
C GLN A 104 3.81 -23.21 18.23
N GLN A 105 5.13 -23.03 17.99
CA GLN A 105 6.05 -22.49 18.99
C GLN A 105 5.69 -21.06 19.42
N LEU A 106 5.24 -20.19 18.49
CA LEU A 106 4.76 -18.86 18.85
C LEU A 106 3.49 -18.93 19.71
N ARG A 107 2.57 -19.86 19.41
CA ARG A 107 1.37 -20.11 20.21
C ARG A 107 1.69 -20.65 21.61
N GLU A 108 2.70 -21.50 21.74
CA GLU A 108 3.15 -22.05 23.02
C GLU A 108 3.82 -20.99 23.89
N VAL A 109 4.85 -20.32 23.35
CA VAL A 109 5.70 -19.37 24.10
C VAL A 109 4.98 -18.05 24.37
N ARG A 110 4.07 -17.62 23.48
CA ARG A 110 3.46 -16.27 23.57
C ARG A 110 1.94 -16.23 23.54
N ARG A 111 1.27 -17.37 23.43
CA ARG A 111 -0.20 -17.48 23.34
C ARG A 111 -0.82 -16.71 22.16
N VAL A 112 -0.01 -16.32 21.17
CA VAL A 112 -0.45 -15.63 19.95
C VAL A 112 -0.92 -16.66 18.93
N VAL A 113 -2.22 -16.66 18.63
CA VAL A 113 -2.83 -17.54 17.62
C VAL A 113 -2.84 -16.85 16.26
N ILE A 114 -2.03 -17.36 15.33
CA ILE A 114 -1.99 -16.95 13.92
C ILE A 114 -2.00 -18.16 13.00
N SER A 115 -2.23 -17.94 11.71
CA SER A 115 -2.05 -18.96 10.67
C SER A 115 -0.58 -19.10 10.23
N GLN A 116 -0.23 -20.28 9.72
CA GLN A 116 1.04 -20.55 9.04
C GLN A 116 1.30 -19.60 7.85
N TRP A 117 0.24 -19.10 7.20
CA TRP A 117 0.36 -18.06 6.17
C TRP A 117 0.78 -16.70 6.72
N THR A 118 0.38 -16.37 7.96
CA THR A 118 0.86 -15.17 8.65
C THR A 118 2.36 -15.29 8.92
N VAL A 119 2.82 -16.44 9.43
CA VAL A 119 4.26 -16.73 9.62
C VAL A 119 5.05 -16.56 8.32
N ARG A 120 4.59 -17.18 7.21
CA ARG A 120 5.21 -17.02 5.89
C ARG A 120 5.30 -15.54 5.46
N ARG A 121 4.25 -14.76 5.69
CA ARG A 121 4.24 -13.32 5.39
C ARG A 121 5.26 -12.54 6.23
N ARG A 122 5.45 -12.89 7.51
CA ARG A 122 6.48 -12.26 8.38
C ARG A 122 7.90 -12.57 7.95
N LEU A 123 8.14 -13.81 7.51
CA LEU A 123 9.42 -14.21 6.93
C LEU A 123 9.67 -13.48 5.60
N GLN A 124 8.67 -13.38 4.72
CA GLN A 124 8.74 -12.58 3.47
C GLN A 124 8.98 -11.08 3.72
N GLU A 125 8.24 -10.45 4.65
CA GLU A 125 8.45 -9.06 5.09
C GLU A 125 9.88 -8.83 5.63
N SER A 126 10.57 -9.90 6.06
CA SER A 126 11.95 -9.90 6.57
C SER A 126 12.97 -10.45 5.56
N ASN A 127 12.62 -10.56 4.28
CA ASN A 127 13.43 -11.14 3.18
C ASN A 127 13.84 -12.62 3.34
N LEU A 128 13.25 -13.34 4.30
CA LEU A 128 13.45 -14.78 4.51
C LEU A 128 12.45 -15.57 3.66
N THR A 129 12.82 -15.81 2.40
CA THR A 129 12.12 -16.76 1.52
C THR A 129 12.95 -18.02 1.34
N PRO A 130 12.34 -19.20 1.11
CA PRO A 130 13.05 -20.33 0.53
C PRO A 130 13.79 -19.88 -0.73
N LYS A 131 15.01 -20.36 -0.92
CA LYS A 131 15.83 -20.16 -2.11
C LYS A 131 16.20 -21.54 -2.65
N THR A 132 16.19 -21.69 -3.97
CA THR A 132 16.79 -22.85 -4.62
C THR A 132 18.32 -22.75 -4.57
N PRO A 133 19.05 -23.86 -4.37
CA PRO A 133 20.50 -23.87 -4.55
C PRO A 133 20.83 -23.57 -6.02
N ALA A 134 21.99 -22.96 -6.26
CA ALA A 134 22.50 -22.79 -7.62
C ALA A 134 22.91 -24.16 -8.18
N ILE A 135 22.35 -24.53 -9.34
CA ILE A 135 22.63 -25.81 -10.02
C ILE A 135 24.06 -25.83 -10.60
N GLY A 136 24.63 -24.65 -10.87
CA GLY A 136 26.02 -24.46 -11.28
C GLY A 136 26.38 -22.97 -11.34
N PRO A 137 27.65 -22.63 -11.64
CA PRO A 137 28.07 -21.24 -11.87
C PRO A 137 27.37 -20.68 -13.12
N ARG A 138 27.06 -19.37 -13.12
CA ARG A 138 26.57 -18.70 -14.33
C ARG A 138 27.71 -18.63 -15.35
N LEU A 139 27.58 -19.38 -16.44
CA LEU A 139 28.54 -19.37 -17.54
C LEU A 139 28.49 -18.03 -18.29
N THR A 140 29.41 -17.12 -17.95
CA THR A 140 29.70 -15.93 -18.76
C THR A 140 30.51 -16.33 -20.00
N PRO A 141 30.45 -15.59 -21.14
CA PRO A 141 31.16 -15.96 -22.38
C PRO A 141 32.65 -16.31 -22.20
N HIS A 142 33.37 -15.59 -21.34
CA HIS A 142 34.78 -15.87 -21.02
C HIS A 142 35.03 -17.24 -20.36
N LEU A 143 34.05 -17.77 -19.62
CA LEU A 143 34.12 -19.10 -18.98
C LEU A 143 33.83 -20.25 -19.97
N ILE A 144 33.07 -19.98 -21.03
CA ILE A 144 32.77 -20.96 -22.08
C ILE A 144 34.05 -21.30 -22.87
N VAL A 145 34.84 -20.28 -23.22
CA VAL A 145 36.10 -20.43 -23.98
C VAL A 145 37.10 -21.32 -23.22
N LYS A 146 37.26 -21.12 -21.90
CA LYS A 146 38.17 -21.95 -21.09
C LYS A 146 37.80 -23.44 -21.10
N HIS A 147 36.51 -23.77 -21.12
CA HIS A 147 36.09 -25.18 -21.13
C HIS A 147 36.32 -25.86 -22.49
N ALA A 148 36.24 -25.10 -23.59
CA ALA A 148 36.57 -25.58 -24.94
C ALA A 148 38.08 -25.79 -25.13
N SER A 149 38.93 -24.90 -24.59
CA SER A 149 40.40 -25.04 -24.71
C SER A 149 40.95 -26.27 -24.01
N VAL A 150 40.32 -26.75 -22.93
CA VAL A 150 40.75 -27.97 -22.21
C VAL A 150 40.51 -29.25 -23.03
N LEU A 151 39.57 -29.23 -24.00
CA LEU A 151 39.24 -30.38 -24.84
C LEU A 151 40.03 -30.45 -26.16
N HIS A 152 40.85 -29.45 -26.47
CA HIS A 152 41.51 -29.30 -27.77
C HIS A 152 43.03 -29.10 -27.71
N GLY A 153 43.70 -29.45 -26.60
CA GLY A 153 45.17 -29.34 -26.56
C GLY A 153 45.86 -29.93 -25.34
N ILE A 154 46.05 -31.25 -25.32
CA ILE A 154 47.35 -31.87 -25.05
C ILE A 154 47.48 -33.10 -25.98
N THR A 155 48.38 -32.99 -26.96
CA THR A 155 49.07 -34.10 -27.62
C THR A 155 50.56 -33.84 -27.44
#